data_AF-A0A4V5RN33-F1
#
_entry.id   AF-A0A4V5RN33-F1
#
_cell.length_a   1.000
_cell.length_b   1.000
_cell.length_c   1.000
_cell.angle_alpha   90.00
_cell.angle_beta   90.00
_cell.angle_gamma   90.00
#
_symmetry.space_group_name_H-M   'P 1'
#
loop_
_entity.id
_entity.type
_entity.pdbx_description
1 polymer ?
#
loop_
_entity_poly.entity_id
_entity_poly.type
_entity_poly.pdbx_seq_one_letter_code
_entity_poly.pdbx_strand_id
1 'polypeptide(L)'
;KISEEMLMRGFTTIRDVAGNTLGLKKSIDNGYATGPRILPSMAAISQTSGHSDYRQNQAQERLANGHEDSPMMKLGAMKVADGRSEVLKVVREQLFMGASQIKIMA
;
A
#
# COMPACT_ATOMS: atom_id res chain seq x y z
N LYS A 1 18.42 -5.72 -1.90
CA LYS A 1 19.39 -4.78 -2.51
C LYS A 1 18.95 -3.32 -2.33
N ILE A 2 17.78 -2.90 -2.82
CA ILE A 2 17.31 -1.50 -2.66
C ILE A 2 17.33 -1.00 -1.20
N SER A 3 16.82 -1.79 -0.24
CA SER A 3 16.79 -1.42 1.18
C SER A 3 18.19 -1.22 1.79
N GLU A 4 19.11 -2.11 1.46
CA GLU A 4 20.50 -2.06 1.92
C GLU A 4 21.24 -0.87 1.30
N GLU A 5 21.05 -0.61 0.01
CA GLU A 5 21.61 0.57 -0.64
C GLU A 5 21.10 1.88 -0.05
N MET A 6 19.81 1.95 0.34
CA MET A 6 19.28 3.11 1.07
C MET A 6 20.04 3.33 2.38
N LEU A 7 20.28 2.24 3.14
CA LEU A 7 21.03 2.32 4.38
C LEU A 7 22.49 2.74 4.16
N MET A 8 23.15 2.18 3.14
CA MET A 8 24.54 2.52 2.78
C MET A 8 24.69 3.95 2.25
N ARG A 9 23.60 4.56 1.76
CA ARG A 9 23.53 6.00 1.46
C ARG A 9 23.25 6.88 2.68
N GLY A 10 23.14 6.31 3.88
CA GLY A 10 22.93 7.03 5.13
C GLY A 10 21.46 7.24 5.54
N PHE A 11 20.50 6.72 4.76
CA PHE A 11 19.09 6.78 5.16
C PHE A 11 18.81 5.69 6.20
N THR A 12 18.47 6.09 7.42
CA THR A 12 18.22 5.16 8.53
C THR A 12 16.75 4.92 8.82
N THR A 13 15.85 5.75 8.27
CA THR A 13 14.40 5.58 8.35
C THR A 13 13.76 6.03 7.03
N ILE A 14 12.77 5.28 6.55
CA ILE A 14 11.97 5.64 5.38
C ILE A 14 10.48 5.62 5.72
N ARG A 15 9.74 6.50 5.05
CA ARG A 15 8.27 6.49 5.07
C ARG A 15 7.77 5.95 3.74
N ASP A 16 7.34 4.70 3.75
CA ASP A 16 6.73 4.06 2.59
C ASP A 16 5.32 4.60 2.38
N VAL A 17 4.98 4.97 1.14
CA VAL A 17 3.75 5.72 0.79
C VAL A 17 2.76 4.92 -0.05
N ALA A 18 3.13 3.72 -0.49
CA ALA A 18 2.24 2.77 -1.15
C ALA A 18 3.00 1.46 -1.37
N GLY A 19 2.51 0.35 -0.85
CA GLY A 19 3.13 -0.95 -1.11
C GLY A 19 2.81 -2.00 -0.06
N ASN A 20 3.31 -3.20 -0.31
CA ASN A 20 3.31 -4.28 0.67
C ASN A 20 4.72 -4.43 1.27
N THR A 21 5.07 -3.51 2.17
CA THR A 21 6.37 -3.50 2.84
C THR A 21 6.39 -4.29 4.14
N LEU A 22 5.27 -4.92 4.55
CA LEU A 22 5.15 -5.61 5.84
C LEU A 22 6.19 -6.73 6.00
N GLY A 23 6.38 -7.55 4.97
CA GLY A 23 7.37 -8.64 4.99
C GLY A 23 8.79 -8.10 5.13
N LEU A 24 9.17 -7.13 4.28
CA LEU A 24 10.50 -6.51 4.32
C LEU A 24 10.75 -5.79 5.65
N LYS A 25 9.76 -5.06 6.16
CA LYS A 25 9.81 -4.41 7.47
C LYS A 25 10.10 -5.43 8.57
N LYS A 26 9.32 -6.51 8.65
CA LYS A 26 9.53 -7.57 9.67
C LYS A 26 10.90 -8.20 9.55
N SER A 27 11.38 -8.46 8.33
CA SER A 27 12.73 -9.00 8.11
C SER A 27 13.82 -8.04 8.59
N ILE A 28 13.67 -6.73 8.37
CA ILE A 28 14.61 -5.71 8.86
C ILE A 28 14.54 -5.58 10.38
N ASP A 29 13.34 -5.46 10.95
CA ASP A 29 13.13 -5.30 12.39
C ASP A 29 13.67 -6.50 13.20
N ASN A 30 13.61 -7.71 12.62
CA ASN A 30 14.14 -8.94 13.23
C ASN A 30 15.62 -9.21 12.86
N GLY A 31 16.29 -8.35 12.09
CA GLY A 31 17.69 -8.51 11.71
C GLY A 31 17.97 -9.56 10.61
N TYR A 32 16.93 -10.11 9.96
CA TYR A 32 17.08 -11.03 8.83
C TYR A 32 17.39 -10.36 7.50
N ALA A 33 17.17 -9.04 7.39
CA ALA A 33 17.48 -8.25 6.22
C ALA A 33 18.11 -6.90 6.61
N THR A 34 18.98 -6.37 5.75
CA THR A 34 19.63 -5.07 5.95
C THR A 34 18.81 -3.95 5.30
N GLY A 35 18.53 -2.89 6.05
CA GLY A 35 17.87 -1.69 5.54
C GLY A 35 17.47 -0.69 6.63
N PRO A 36 16.92 0.48 6.24
CA PRO A 36 16.38 1.46 7.17
C PRO A 36 15.14 0.93 7.90
N ARG A 37 14.82 1.55 9.05
CA ARG A 37 13.51 1.40 9.68
C ARG A 37 12.41 1.82 8.71
N ILE A 38 11.40 0.98 8.52
CA ILE A 38 10.27 1.28 7.62
C ILE A 38 9.07 1.74 8.44
N LEU A 39 8.50 2.89 8.04
CA LEU A 39 7.22 3.42 8.47
C LEU A 39 6.18 3.21 7.34
N PRO A 40 5.40 2.11 7.36
CA PRO A 40 4.55 1.73 6.24
C PRO A 40 3.20 2.46 6.23
N SER A 41 2.70 2.84 5.06
CA SER A 41 1.29 3.22 4.90
C SER A 41 0.39 2.03 4.52
N MET A 42 0.99 0.90 4.14
CA MET A 42 0.32 -0.17 3.38
C MET A 42 -0.25 0.38 2.07
N ALA A 43 -1.53 0.18 1.79
CA ALA A 43 -2.14 0.68 0.56
C ALA A 43 -2.21 2.22 0.54
N ALA A 44 -1.97 2.81 -0.63
CA ALA A 44 -2.49 4.15 -0.91
C ALA A 44 -3.99 4.07 -1.24
N ILE A 45 -4.78 4.98 -0.68
CA ILE A 45 -6.24 5.03 -0.84
C ILE A 45 -6.59 6.12 -1.86
N SER A 46 -7.39 5.79 -2.86
CA SER A 46 -7.89 6.72 -3.88
C SER A 46 -9.38 6.53 -4.09
N GLN A 47 -10.05 7.55 -4.63
CA GLN A 47 -11.40 7.38 -5.19
C GLN A 47 -11.39 6.55 -6.49
N THR A 48 -12.57 6.08 -6.90
CA THR A 48 -12.79 5.51 -8.24
C THR A 48 -12.35 6.50 -9.32
N SER A 49 -11.64 5.97 -10.31
CA SER A 49 -10.99 6.70 -11.40
C SER A 49 -9.92 7.71 -10.96
N GLY A 50 -9.45 7.61 -9.71
CA GLY A 50 -8.33 8.40 -9.20
C GLY A 50 -6.97 7.72 -9.41
N HIS A 51 -5.92 8.31 -8.84
CA HIS A 51 -4.53 7.93 -9.13
C HIS A 51 -4.15 6.49 -8.75
N SER A 52 -4.78 5.91 -7.73
CA SER A 52 -4.54 4.52 -7.32
C SER A 52 -5.51 3.52 -7.95
N ASP A 53 -6.36 3.97 -8.88
CA ASP A 53 -7.27 3.11 -9.61
C ASP A 53 -6.56 2.49 -10.83
N TYR A 54 -5.92 1.35 -10.61
CA TYR A 54 -5.17 0.62 -11.63
C TYR A 54 -6.00 -0.47 -12.32
N ARG A 55 -7.34 -0.43 -12.19
CA ARG A 55 -8.25 -1.26 -12.98
C ARG A 55 -7.89 -1.12 -14.47
N GLN A 56 -7.71 -2.25 -15.14
CA GLN A 56 -7.48 -2.26 -16.58
C GLN A 56 -8.77 -1.83 -17.29
N ASN A 57 -8.64 -0.99 -18.31
CA ASN A 57 -9.74 -0.43 -19.11
C ASN A 57 -10.77 -1.47 -19.60
N GLN A 58 -11.91 -0.97 -20.11
CA GLN A 58 -13.16 -1.56 -20.68
C GLN A 58 -13.38 -3.08 -20.85
N ALA A 59 -12.34 -3.92 -20.86
CA ALA A 59 -12.36 -5.38 -20.91
C ALA A 59 -12.36 -6.06 -19.52
N GLN A 60 -12.20 -5.34 -18.41
CA GLN A 60 -12.32 -5.97 -17.08
C GLN A 60 -13.77 -6.40 -16.81
N GLU A 61 -13.93 -7.67 -16.40
CA GLU A 61 -15.22 -8.20 -15.99
C GLU A 61 -15.82 -7.36 -14.86
N ARG A 62 -17.03 -6.86 -15.10
CA ARG A 62 -17.87 -6.30 -14.03
C ARG A 62 -18.42 -7.48 -13.25
N LEU A 63 -17.97 -7.61 -12.00
CA LEU A 63 -18.50 -8.58 -11.06
C LEU A 63 -19.83 -8.04 -10.50
N ALA A 64 -20.72 -8.94 -10.05
CA ALA A 64 -22.01 -8.55 -9.47
C ALA A 64 -21.87 -7.56 -8.29
N ASN A 65 -20.70 -7.52 -7.65
CA ASN A 65 -20.41 -6.73 -6.46
C ASN A 65 -19.31 -5.67 -6.68
N GLY A 66 -18.95 -5.34 -7.93
CA GLY A 66 -17.91 -4.35 -8.23
C GLY A 66 -17.08 -4.70 -9.46
N HIS A 67 -15.82 -4.29 -9.47
CA HIS A 67 -14.88 -4.59 -10.57
C HIS A 67 -13.76 -5.49 -10.05
N GLU A 68 -13.16 -6.28 -10.93
CA GLU A 68 -11.99 -7.07 -10.57
C GLU A 68 -10.78 -6.16 -10.26
N ASP A 69 -10.11 -6.37 -9.13
CA ASP A 69 -8.84 -5.71 -8.81
C ASP A 69 -7.78 -6.11 -9.86
N SER A 70 -7.02 -5.13 -10.36
CA SER A 70 -5.86 -5.45 -11.21
C SER A 70 -4.78 -6.19 -10.40
N PRO A 71 -3.80 -6.87 -11.04
CA PRO A 71 -2.74 -7.56 -10.31
C PRO A 71 -2.03 -6.70 -9.27
N MET A 72 -1.83 -5.41 -9.53
CA MET A 72 -1.21 -4.49 -8.58
C MET A 72 -2.10 -4.14 -7.39
N MET A 73 -3.41 -4.05 -7.61
CA MET A 73 -4.40 -3.84 -6.54
C MET A 73 -4.54 -5.10 -5.67
N LYS A 74 -4.50 -6.30 -6.29
CA LYS A 74 -4.51 -7.60 -5.59
C LYS A 74 -3.31 -7.78 -4.65
N LEU A 75 -2.16 -7.18 -4.96
CA LEU A 75 -0.98 -7.16 -4.07
C LEU A 75 -1.18 -6.29 -2.82
N GLY A 76 -2.26 -5.52 -2.74
CA GLY A 76 -2.59 -4.67 -1.59
C GLY A 76 -1.84 -3.34 -1.54
N ALA A 77 -1.12 -2.96 -2.60
CA ALA A 77 -0.39 -1.69 -2.66
C ALA A 77 -1.31 -0.48 -2.88
N MET A 78 -2.50 -0.71 -3.43
CA MET A 78 -3.46 0.31 -3.83
C MET A 78 -4.87 -0.12 -3.44
N LYS A 79 -5.68 0.80 -2.93
CA LYS A 79 -7.09 0.59 -2.62
C LYS A 79 -7.94 1.72 -3.17
N VAL A 80 -9.08 1.34 -3.76
CA VAL A 80 -10.14 2.27 -4.16
C VAL A 80 -11.19 2.27 -3.06
N ALA A 81 -11.67 3.46 -2.68
CA ALA A 81 -12.75 3.63 -1.71
C ALA A 81 -13.55 4.89 -2.01
N ASP A 82 -14.87 4.74 -2.17
CA ASP A 82 -15.79 5.82 -2.50
C ASP A 82 -16.78 6.08 -1.37
N GLY A 83 -16.83 7.34 -0.92
CA GLY A 83 -17.72 7.76 0.16
C GLY A 83 -17.20 7.42 1.56
N ARG A 84 -17.84 8.06 2.55
CA ARG A 84 -17.34 8.08 3.94
C ARG A 84 -17.18 6.69 4.56
N SER A 85 -18.17 5.83 4.41
CA SER A 85 -18.18 4.52 5.06
C SER A 85 -17.08 3.59 4.52
N GLU A 86 -16.85 3.60 3.20
CA GLU A 86 -15.83 2.79 2.57
C GLU A 86 -14.43 3.28 2.93
N VAL A 87 -14.20 4.60 2.87
CA VAL A 87 -12.92 5.21 3.28
C VAL A 87 -12.59 4.84 4.73
N LEU A 88 -13.57 4.92 5.65
CA LEU A 88 -13.36 4.53 7.05
C LEU A 88 -12.99 3.05 7.20
N LYS A 89 -13.64 2.16 6.45
CA LYS A 89 -13.32 0.72 6.46
C LYS A 89 -11.89 0.48 5.97
N VAL A 90 -11.53 1.01 4.81
CA VAL A 90 -10.21 0.79 4.20
C VAL A 90 -9.09 1.37 5.07
N VAL A 91 -9.30 2.54 5.68
CA VAL A 91 -8.36 3.11 6.65
C VAL A 91 -8.12 2.16 7.84
N ARG A 92 -9.19 1.60 8.42
CA ARG A 92 -9.07 0.66 9.54
C ARG A 92 -8.35 -0.62 9.15
N GLU A 93 -8.56 -1.11 7.93
CA GLU A 93 -7.82 -2.27 7.40
C GLU A 93 -6.32 -1.99 7.29
N GLN A 94 -5.91 -0.79 6.85
CA GLN A 94 -4.49 -0.43 6.80
C GLN A 94 -3.87 -0.36 8.20
N LEU A 95 -4.60 0.24 9.16
CA LEU A 95 -4.17 0.29 10.56
C LEU A 95 -4.06 -1.11 11.17
N PHE A 96 -5.02 -2.01 10.87
CA PHE A 96 -4.99 -3.40 11.32
C PHE A 96 -3.75 -4.14 10.82
N MET A 97 -3.33 -3.87 9.58
CA MET A 97 -2.10 -4.42 9.01
C MET A 97 -0.81 -3.84 9.64
N GLY A 98 -0.92 -2.78 10.45
CA GLY A 98 0.20 -2.13 11.11
C GLY A 98 0.75 -0.92 10.36
N ALA A 99 -0.06 -0.23 9.56
CA ALA A 99 0.32 1.05 8.98
C ALA A 99 0.64 2.07 10.08
N SER A 100 1.74 2.81 9.92
CA SER A 100 2.10 3.96 10.78
C SER A 100 1.46 5.27 10.34
N GLN A 101 0.99 5.35 9.09
CA GLN A 101 0.27 6.49 8.54
C GLN A 101 -0.75 6.05 7.48
N ILE A 102 -1.67 6.93 7.12
CA ILE A 102 -2.59 6.74 6.00
C ILE A 102 -2.15 7.61 4.82
N LYS A 103 -2.07 7.03 3.62
CA LYS A 103 -1.84 7.77 2.37
C LYS A 103 -3.15 7.86 1.58
N ILE A 104 -3.51 9.09 1.20
CA ILE A 104 -4.65 9.39 0.33
C ILE A 104 -4.12 9.95 -1.00
N MET A 105 -4.82 9.66 -2.10
CA MET A 105 -4.72 10.31 -3.40
C MET A 105 -6.06 11.00 -3.66
N ALA A 106 -6.06 12.34 -3.72
CA ALA A 106 -7.24 13.19 -3.85
C ALA A 106 -7.10 14.09 -5.08
#